data_AF-A0A838TTM3-F1
#
_entry.id   AF-A0A838TTM3-F1
#
_cell.length_a   1.000
_cell.length_b   1.000
_cell.length_c   1.000
_cell.angle_alpha   90.00
_cell.angle_beta   90.00
_cell.angle_gamma   90.00
#
_symmetry.space_group_name_H-M   'P 1'
#
loop_
_entity.id
_entity.type
_entity.pdbx_description
1 polymer ?
#
loop_
_entity_poly.entity_id
_entity_poly.type
_entity_poly.pdbx_seq_one_letter_code
_entity_poly.pdbx_strand_id
1 'polypeptide(L)'
;MKDTHYIWTEHAIKRLKERQMSQELIVKVLSFPDRKIYKDDRTTEFEKKSDGQTITAIVKKNDQGENIIVSCWINPPFPGTKDFRLKKRYIQIRNAWGFKKVWFMLLYKIGI
;
A
#
# COMPACT_ATOMS: atom_id res chain seq x y z
N MET A 1 14.24 -1.11 17.74
CA MET A 1 14.23 -2.53 18.18
C MET A 1 13.70 -3.35 17.01
N LYS A 2 14.41 -4.41 16.57
CA LYS A 2 13.89 -5.34 15.56
C LYS A 2 12.86 -6.22 16.27
N ASP A 3 11.58 -6.06 15.97
CA ASP A 3 10.57 -7.04 16.38
C ASP A 3 10.84 -8.33 15.63
N THR A 4 11.40 -9.31 16.33
CA THR A 4 11.88 -10.61 15.81
C THR A 4 10.75 -11.51 15.31
N HIS A 5 9.49 -11.07 15.38
CA HIS A 5 8.31 -11.88 15.08
C HIS A 5 7.79 -11.77 13.65
N TYR A 6 8.32 -10.85 12.83
CA TYR A 6 7.88 -10.65 11.45
C TYR A 6 9.04 -10.71 10.46
N ILE A 7 8.88 -11.55 9.44
CA ILE A 7 9.82 -11.70 8.34
C ILE A 7 9.43 -10.76 7.21
N TRP A 8 10.34 -9.87 6.82
CA TRP A 8 10.10 -8.89 5.77
C TRP A 8 10.52 -9.43 4.42
N THR A 9 9.57 -9.49 3.47
CA THR A 9 9.92 -9.76 2.08
C THR A 9 10.63 -8.55 1.45
N GLU A 10 11.50 -8.82 0.47
CA GLU A 10 12.11 -7.76 -0.34
C GLU A 10 11.05 -6.87 -1.00
N HIS A 11 9.94 -7.46 -1.43
CA HIS A 11 8.81 -6.73 -1.99
C HIS A 11 8.24 -5.72 -0.98
N ALA A 12 7.96 -6.14 0.25
CA ALA A 12 7.45 -5.26 1.29
C ALA A 12 8.43 -4.11 1.61
N ILE A 13 9.73 -4.41 1.72
CA ILE A 13 10.77 -3.39 1.95
C ILE A 13 10.82 -2.38 0.80
N LYS A 14 10.74 -2.85 -0.45
CA LYS A 14 10.70 -1.99 -1.62
C LYS A 14 9.48 -1.07 -1.59
N ARG A 15 8.29 -1.60 -1.25
CA ARG A 15 7.05 -0.82 -1.16
C ARG A 15 7.12 0.25 -0.07
N LEU A 16 7.73 -0.05 1.07
CA LEU A 16 7.97 0.94 2.13
C LEU A 16 8.76 2.14 1.60
N LYS A 17 9.88 1.88 0.93
CA LYS A 17 10.75 2.92 0.35
C LYS A 17 10.00 3.75 -0.69
N GLU A 18 9.32 3.09 -1.63
CA GLU A 18 8.57 3.76 -2.71
C GLU A 18 7.43 4.65 -2.18
N ARG A 19 6.84 4.27 -1.05
CA ARG A 19 5.70 4.94 -0.43
C ARG A 19 6.09 5.83 0.74
N GLN A 20 7.39 6.00 1.01
CA GLN A 20 7.90 6.81 2.12
C GLN A 20 7.30 6.40 3.48
N MET A 21 7.10 5.09 3.70
CA MET A 21 6.60 4.54 4.95
C MET A 21 7.75 3.92 5.76
N SER A 22 7.73 4.09 7.09
CA SER A 22 8.70 3.43 7.97
C SER A 22 8.26 2.01 8.34
N GLN A 23 9.22 1.14 8.66
CA GLN A 23 8.92 -0.19 9.19
C GLN A 23 8.19 -0.10 10.55
N GLU A 24 8.57 0.87 11.38
CA GLU A 24 7.96 1.14 12.69
C GLU A 24 6.46 1.46 12.56
N LEU A 25 6.07 2.20 11.52
CA LEU A 25 4.67 2.49 11.23
C LEU A 25 3.88 1.21 11.00
N ILE A 26 4.41 0.30 10.18
CA ILE A 26 3.75 -0.98 9.89
C ILE A 26 3.74 -1.90 11.10
N VAL A 27 4.82 -1.95 11.88
CA VAL A 27 4.84 -2.67 13.15
C VAL A 27 3.72 -2.17 14.06
N LYS A 28 3.51 -0.85 14.17
CA LYS A 28 2.40 -0.27 14.93
C LYS A 28 1.03 -0.72 14.40
N VAL A 29 0.87 -0.83 13.07
CA VAL A 29 -0.36 -1.38 12.46
C VAL A 29 -0.57 -2.84 12.82
N LEU A 30 0.48 -3.64 12.83
CA LEU A 30 0.40 -5.07 13.17
C LEU A 30 0.12 -5.30 14.66
N SER A 31 0.72 -4.49 15.53
CA SER A 31 0.55 -4.58 16.99
C SER A 31 -0.80 -4.04 17.46
N PHE A 32 -1.27 -2.93 16.88
CA PHE A 32 -2.50 -2.25 17.27
C PHE A 32 -3.38 -1.92 16.06
N PRO A 33 -3.88 -2.93 15.33
CA PRO A 33 -4.78 -2.70 14.21
C PRO A 33 -6.16 -2.28 14.71
N ASP A 34 -6.82 -1.44 13.93
CA ASP A 34 -8.23 -1.12 14.16
C ASP A 34 -9.13 -2.20 13.52
N ARG A 35 -8.63 -2.87 12.48
CA ARG A 35 -9.33 -3.97 11.82
C ARG A 35 -8.36 -5.07 11.41
N LYS A 36 -8.80 -6.33 11.58
CA LYS A 36 -8.15 -7.53 11.06
C LYS A 36 -9.12 -8.25 10.12
N ILE A 37 -8.67 -8.60 8.93
CA ILE A 37 -9.46 -9.30 7.92
C ILE A 37 -8.72 -10.57 7.54
N TYR A 38 -9.32 -11.72 7.83
CA TYR A 38 -8.82 -13.02 7.39
C TYR A 38 -9.32 -13.23 5.95
N LYS A 39 -8.40 -13.41 5.00
CA LYS A 39 -8.73 -13.57 3.57
C LYS A 39 -8.83 -15.05 3.20
N ASP A 40 -7.70 -15.74 3.33
CA ASP A 40 -7.53 -17.16 3.04
C ASP A 40 -6.88 -17.83 4.26
N ASP A 41 -6.75 -19.16 4.27
CA ASP A 41 -6.29 -19.99 5.40
C ASP A 41 -5.01 -19.53 6.11
N ARG A 42 -4.18 -18.70 5.45
CA ARG A 42 -2.91 -18.22 5.99
C ARG A 42 -2.65 -16.73 5.79
N THR A 43 -3.61 -15.97 5.27
CA THR A 43 -3.40 -14.56 4.94
C THR A 43 -4.31 -13.67 5.79
N THR A 44 -3.69 -12.74 6.52
CA THR A 44 -4.38 -11.76 7.35
C THR A 44 -3.99 -10.36 6.92
N GLU A 45 -4.99 -9.55 6.65
CA GLU A 45 -4.87 -8.12 6.37
C GLU A 45 -5.13 -7.33 7.65
N PHE A 46 -4.22 -6.42 7.98
CA PHE A 46 -4.27 -5.54 9.14
C PHE A 46 -4.45 -4.12 8.65
N GLU A 47 -5.51 -3.45 9.11
CA GLU A 47 -5.75 -2.04 8.80
C GLU A 47 -5.68 -1.19 10.06
N LYS A 48 -5.07 -0.01 9.92
CA LYS A 48 -5.10 1.04 10.93
C LYS A 48 -5.43 2.37 10.27
N LYS A 49 -6.35 3.12 10.88
CA LYS A 49 -6.69 4.48 10.49
C LYS A 49 -5.88 5.47 11.34
N SER A 50 -5.20 6.39 10.69
CA SER A 50 -4.47 7.50 11.32
C SER A 50 -4.58 8.72 10.43
N ASP A 51 -4.94 9.88 10.98
CA ASP A 51 -4.87 11.17 10.28
C ASP A 51 -5.61 11.21 8.92
N GLY A 52 -6.79 10.57 8.86
CA GLY A 52 -7.59 10.47 7.63
C GLY A 52 -7.01 9.52 6.57
N GLN A 53 -5.94 8.80 6.90
CA GLN A 53 -5.33 7.76 6.08
C GLN A 53 -5.62 6.37 6.67
N THR A 54 -5.72 5.39 5.77
CA THR A 54 -5.79 3.98 6.11
C THR A 54 -4.49 3.33 5.69
N ILE A 55 -3.77 2.77 6.66
CA ILE A 55 -2.55 2.02 6.47
C ILE A 55 -2.93 0.55 6.53
N THR A 56 -2.53 -0.21 5.53
CA THR A 56 -2.85 -1.63 5.41
C THR A 56 -1.56 -2.44 5.28
N ALA A 57 -1.47 -3.54 6.03
CA ALA A 57 -0.39 -4.51 5.95
C ALA A 57 -0.94 -5.91 5.74
N ILE A 58 -0.38 -6.65 4.79
CA ILE A 58 -0.70 -8.06 4.55
C ILE A 58 0.38 -8.93 5.17
N VAL A 59 -0.05 -9.83 6.04
CA VAL A 59 0.78 -10.88 6.63
C VAL A 59 0.31 -12.23 6.12
N LYS A 60 1.24 -13.08 5.71
CA LYS A 60 1.00 -14.48 5.38
C LYS A 60 1.81 -15.39 6.29
N LYS A 61 1.21 -16.46 6.80
CA LYS A 61 1.94 -17.51 7.51
C LYS A 61 2.59 -18.50 6.55
N ASN A 62 3.86 -18.83 6.77
CA ASN A 62 4.53 -19.92 6.04
C ASN A 62 4.21 -21.29 6.65
N ASP A 63 4.79 -22.35 6.08
CA ASP A 63 4.59 -23.73 6.55
C ASP A 63 5.14 -23.98 7.97
N GLN A 64 6.08 -23.15 8.43
CA GLN A 64 6.64 -23.17 9.78
C GLN A 64 5.84 -22.32 10.77
N GLY A 65 4.75 -21.68 10.33
CA GLY A 65 3.91 -20.82 11.17
C GLY A 65 4.47 -19.41 11.41
N GLU A 66 5.55 -19.03 10.74
CA GLU A 66 6.17 -17.71 10.83
C GLU A 66 5.36 -16.66 10.07
N ASN A 67 5.32 -15.43 10.59
CA ASN A 67 4.57 -14.33 9.98
C ASN A 67 5.42 -13.58 8.94
N ILE A 68 5.07 -13.70 7.68
CA ILE A 68 5.73 -13.04 6.56
C ILE A 68 4.94 -11.80 6.13
N ILE A 69 5.56 -10.62 6.17
CA ILE A 69 4.96 -9.40 5.63
C ILE A 69 5.13 -9.38 4.11
N VAL A 70 4.01 -9.52 3.40
CA VAL A 70 3.98 -9.65 1.94
C VAL A 70 3.90 -8.28 1.27
N SER A 71 3.05 -7.39 1.79
CA SER A 71 2.81 -6.08 1.20
C SER A 71 2.29 -5.10 2.24
N CYS A 72 2.52 -3.81 2.00
CA CYS A 72 1.99 -2.72 2.83
C CYS A 72 1.72 -1.49 1.96
N TRP A 73 0.63 -0.78 2.23
CA TRP A 73 0.27 0.46 1.53
C TRP A 73 -0.49 1.43 2.44
N ILE A 74 -0.60 2.68 1.99
CA ILE A 74 -1.36 3.74 2.65
C ILE A 74 -2.31 4.40 1.66
N ASN A 75 -3.54 4.69 2.09
CA ASN A 75 -4.56 5.36 1.30
C ASN A 75 -5.24 6.48 2.12
N PRO A 76 -5.26 7.74 1.66
CA PRO A 76 -4.59 8.25 0.47
C PRO A 76 -3.05 8.14 0.53
N PRO A 77 -2.38 7.97 -0.63
CA PRO A 77 -0.92 7.89 -0.70
C PRO A 77 -0.27 9.23 -0.34
N PHE A 78 0.93 9.21 0.23
CA PHE A 78 1.65 10.44 0.58
C PHE A 78 1.96 11.29 -0.67
N PRO A 79 1.88 12.63 -0.57
CA PRO A 79 2.26 13.54 -1.65
C PRO A 79 3.66 13.23 -2.18
N GLY A 80 3.85 13.34 -3.49
CA GLY A 80 5.17 13.10 -4.12
C GLY A 80 5.54 11.62 -4.34
N THR A 81 4.77 10.66 -3.81
CA THR A 81 4.96 9.24 -4.13
C THR A 81 4.48 8.90 -5.55
N LYS A 82 4.95 7.76 -6.10
CA LYS A 82 4.48 7.24 -7.39
C LYS A 82 2.96 7.00 -7.37
N ASP A 83 2.47 6.40 -6.29
CA ASP A 83 1.05 6.10 -6.12
C ASP A 83 0.20 7.38 -6.06
N PHE A 84 0.71 8.46 -5.45
CA PHE A 84 0.05 9.77 -5.49
C PHE A 84 -0.02 10.37 -6.89
N ARG A 85 1.08 10.34 -7.65
CA ARG A 85 1.09 10.81 -9.05
C ARG A 85 0.10 10.03 -9.92
N LEU A 86 0.07 8.71 -9.76
CA LEU A 86 -0.87 7.84 -10.48
C LEU A 86 -2.32 8.16 -10.11
N LYS A 87 -2.63 8.30 -8.81
CA LYS A 87 -3.98 8.66 -8.34
C LYS A 87 -4.41 10.03 -8.87
N LYS A 88 -3.51 11.03 -8.87
CA LYS A 88 -3.79 12.38 -9.40
C LYS A 88 -4.06 12.35 -10.90
N ARG A 89 -3.23 11.65 -11.69
CA ARG A 89 -3.45 11.47 -13.14
C ARG A 89 -4.76 10.76 -13.43
N TYR A 90 -5.07 9.69 -12.70
CA TYR A 90 -6.33 8.97 -12.83
C TYR A 90 -7.54 9.88 -12.60
N ILE A 91 -7.52 10.70 -11.54
CA ILE A 91 -8.60 11.66 -11.25
C ILE A 91 -8.72 12.71 -12.37
N GLN A 92 -7.60 13.21 -12.90
CA GLN A 92 -7.59 14.15 -14.03
C GLN A 92 -8.23 13.53 -15.28
N ILE A 93 -7.88 12.29 -15.63
CA ILE A 93 -8.47 11.57 -16.77
C ILE A 93 -9.96 11.33 -16.54
N ARG A 94 -10.35 10.88 -15.34
CA ARG A 94 -11.74 10.57 -15.00
C ARG A 94 -12.64 11.80 -15.10
N ASN A 95 -12.14 12.95 -14.66
CA ASN A 95 -12.89 14.21 -14.67
C ASN A 95 -12.81 14.95 -16.02
N ALA A 96 -12.00 14.49 -16.97
CA ALA A 96 -11.90 15.08 -18.30
C ALA A 96 -13.12 14.70 -19.16
N TRP A 97 -13.66 15.68 -19.88
CA TRP A 97 -14.78 15.51 -20.81
C TRP A 97 -14.33 15.71 -22.27
N GLY A 98 -14.96 14.97 -23.18
CA GLY A 98 -14.77 15.11 -24.63
C GLY A 98 -13.34 14.82 -25.12
N PHE A 99 -12.86 15.63 -26.08
CA PHE A 99 -11.55 15.47 -26.72
C PHE A 99 -10.37 15.49 -25.74
N LYS A 100 -10.48 16.22 -24.62
CA LYS A 100 -9.45 16.21 -23.58
C LYS A 100 -9.24 14.80 -23.00
N LYS A 101 -10.30 14.00 -22.87
CA LYS A 101 -10.23 12.63 -22.37
C LYS A 101 -9.47 11.71 -23.34
N VAL A 102 -9.75 11.82 -24.64
CA VAL A 102 -9.07 11.06 -25.70
C VAL A 102 -7.58 11.45 -25.75
N TRP A 103 -7.27 12.74 -25.66
CA TRP A 103 -5.90 13.23 -25.61
C TRP A 103 -5.14 12.70 -24.39
N PHE A 104 -5.73 12.77 -23.18
CA PHE A 104 -5.11 12.22 -21.98
C PHE A 104 -4.92 10.70 -22.03
N MET A 105 -5.85 9.95 -22.65
CA MET A 105 -5.71 8.51 -22.86
C MET A 105 -4.56 8.17 -23.80
N LEU A 106 -4.39 8.95 -24.88
CA LEU A 106 -3.26 8.81 -25.78
C LEU A 106 -1.95 9.05 -25.04
N LEU A 107 -1.80 10.19 -24.35
CA LEU A 107 -0.61 10.52 -23.56
C LEU A 107 -0.26 9.44 -22.53
N TYR A 108 -1.25 8.89 -21.85
CA TYR A 108 -1.05 7.80 -20.89
C TYR A 108 -0.47 6.54 -21.54
N LYS A 109 -0.91 6.18 -22.76
CA LYS A 109 -0.42 5.02 -23.50
C LYS A 109 1.05 5.15 -23.94
N ILE A 110 1.51 6.38 -24.19
CA ILE A 110 2.90 6.68 -24.61
C ILE A 110 3.86 6.84 -23.42
N GLY A 111 3.38 6.67 -22.18
CA GLY A 111 4.23 6.72 -20.98
C GLY A 111 4.62 8.12 -20.50
N ILE A 112 3.97 9.15 -21.05
CA ILE A 112 4.14 10.57 -20.67
C ILE A 112 3.14 10.90 -19.55
#